data_AF-A0A2U3QL97-F1
#
_entry.id   AF-A0A2U3QL97-F1
#
_cell.length_a   1.000
_cell.length_b   1.000
_cell.length_c   1.000
_cell.angle_alpha   90.00
_cell.angle_beta   90.00
_cell.angle_gamma   90.00
#
_symmetry.space_group_name_H-M   'P 1'
#
loop_
_entity.id
_entity.type
_entity.pdbx_description
1 polymer ?
#
loop_
_entity_poly.entity_id
_entity_poly.type
_entity_poly.pdbx_seq_one_letter_code
_entity_poly.pdbx_strand_id
1 'polypeptide(L)'
;MIRNILTLRNIRRIYAVFFMVLFILLLWLTSFRRIKGYETPLFLELDPLAAIASFLTSWTVYKGLALSLFIIIGTLFFGRFFCSWVCPMGIINQIAGSIFIRLRTADTVALNSYRTLYRLKYYFLALLLAMAAFGSLQTGLLDPIPFITRSFAISVFPAINHSQGWLYLRQPIFNGGTLLGLIFLAVIFANRFLPRFWCRAICPLGALLGLLSSRPLLRIWRDVDLCTDCKKCLGHCHGGCDPHAALRVTECHLCMNCIEDCPEGAIHYGLSKPSSSVQMPLDVSRRRLIESALAGVVLLPMMRSTITSKTSPQYRVIRPPGSISEEDFLRRCIKCGECMKVCPTNAIQPALLEAGFEGIWTPVLINRIGYCEYNCVLCSHVCPTGAISPLTLDKKLGKGAGQKPLKIGTAFYDRGRCLPWAMNIDCIVCEEVCPTSPKAIWFKTFEVELRDGTTKVLKRPYVDPNLCIGCGICENKCPIRDQAAVRVTSVGETRSSTNQMILKS
;
A
#
# COMPACT_ATOMS: atom_id res chain seq x y z
N MET A 1 -13.04 -6.54 42.72
CA MET A 1 -11.88 -6.66 41.81
C MET A 1 -12.26 -6.54 40.32
N ILE A 2 -13.33 -7.21 39.85
CA ILE A 2 -13.77 -7.20 38.43
C ILE A 2 -14.25 -5.81 37.95
N ARG A 3 -14.88 -5.01 38.82
CA ARG A 3 -15.45 -3.69 38.48
C ARG A 3 -14.41 -2.60 38.18
N ASN A 4 -13.18 -2.74 38.67
CA ASN A 4 -12.06 -1.81 38.35
C ASN A 4 -11.36 -2.13 37.01
N ILE A 5 -11.62 -3.32 36.43
CA ILE A 5 -11.02 -3.75 35.16
C ILE A 5 -11.89 -3.32 33.97
N LEU A 6 -13.22 -3.30 34.14
CA LEU A 6 -14.23 -2.99 33.10
C LEU A 6 -14.47 -1.49 32.87
N THR A 7 -13.41 -0.68 32.84
CA THR A 7 -13.52 0.72 32.38
C THR A 7 -13.59 0.75 30.85
N LEU A 8 -14.34 1.69 30.26
CA LEU A 8 -14.47 1.88 28.81
C LEU A 8 -13.11 2.00 28.10
N ARG A 9 -12.13 2.64 28.76
CA ARG A 9 -10.74 2.80 28.29
C ARG A 9 -9.99 1.49 28.31
N ASN A 10 -10.18 0.65 29.33
CA ASN A 10 -9.55 -0.67 29.37
C ASN A 10 -10.16 -1.58 28.31
N ILE A 11 -11.49 -1.57 28.14
CA ILE A 11 -12.16 -2.29 27.04
C ILE A 11 -11.58 -1.83 25.70
N ARG A 12 -11.53 -0.52 25.44
CA ARG A 12 -10.93 0.03 24.21
C ARG A 12 -9.48 -0.41 24.03
N ARG A 13 -8.66 -0.41 25.09
CA ARG A 13 -7.26 -0.86 25.03
C ARG A 13 -7.16 -2.35 24.68
N ILE A 14 -8.01 -3.20 25.25
CA ILE A 14 -8.07 -4.64 24.92
C ILE A 14 -8.38 -4.83 23.44
N TYR A 15 -9.43 -4.16 22.92
CA TYR A 15 -9.76 -4.20 21.50
C TYR A 15 -8.63 -3.68 20.60
N ALA A 16 -8.01 -2.56 20.97
CA ALA A 16 -6.88 -2.00 20.24
C ALA A 16 -5.68 -2.96 20.19
N VAL A 17 -5.34 -3.60 21.32
CA VAL A 17 -4.27 -4.60 21.37
C VAL A 17 -4.63 -5.81 20.51
N PHE A 18 -5.86 -6.30 20.61
CA PHE A 18 -6.35 -7.41 19.78
C PHE A 18 -6.21 -7.13 18.29
N PHE A 19 -6.71 -5.99 17.80
CA PHE A 19 -6.62 -5.63 16.38
C PHE A 19 -5.19 -5.33 15.93
N MET A 20 -4.34 -4.76 16.80
CA MET A 20 -2.92 -4.57 16.49
C MET A 20 -2.19 -5.92 16.36
N VAL A 21 -2.43 -6.84 17.27
CA VAL A 21 -1.87 -8.20 17.21
C VAL A 21 -2.39 -8.92 15.98
N LEU A 22 -3.69 -8.82 15.68
CA LEU A 22 -4.28 -9.39 14.47
C LEU A 22 -3.63 -8.81 13.21
N PHE A 23 -3.42 -7.49 13.15
CA PHE A 23 -2.74 -6.84 12.03
C PHE A 23 -1.31 -7.37 11.85
N ILE A 24 -0.51 -7.39 12.91
CA ILE A 24 0.87 -7.91 12.87
C ILE A 24 0.88 -9.40 12.49
N LEU A 25 -0.03 -10.19 13.04
CA LEU A 25 -0.18 -11.62 12.75
C LEU A 25 -0.53 -11.85 11.28
N LEU A 26 -1.54 -11.16 10.74
CA LEU A 26 -1.91 -11.27 9.33
C LEU A 26 -0.74 -10.87 8.44
N LEU A 27 -0.06 -9.75 8.73
CA LEU A 27 1.14 -9.36 7.99
C LEU A 27 2.21 -10.45 8.05
N TRP A 28 2.47 -11.03 9.22
CA TRP A 28 3.48 -12.06 9.39
C TRP A 28 3.11 -13.39 8.71
N LEU A 29 1.81 -13.73 8.65
CA LEU A 29 1.27 -14.86 7.90
C LEU A 29 1.37 -14.65 6.38
N THR A 30 1.35 -13.39 5.93
CA THR A 30 1.55 -13.03 4.51
C THR A 30 3.01 -13.15 4.04
N SER A 31 3.86 -13.81 4.83
CA SER A 31 5.20 -14.22 4.40
C SER A 31 5.14 -15.52 3.60
N PHE A 32 6.00 -15.64 2.57
CA PHE A 32 6.08 -16.78 1.65
C PHE A 32 6.02 -18.16 2.35
N ARG A 33 6.62 -18.28 3.54
CA ARG A 33 6.69 -19.55 4.28
C ARG A 33 5.33 -20.06 4.78
N ARG A 34 4.29 -19.20 4.87
CA ARG A 34 3.07 -19.49 5.65
C ARG A 34 1.74 -19.21 4.94
N ILE A 35 1.75 -18.79 3.68
CA ILE A 35 0.50 -18.60 2.94
C ILE A 35 -0.09 -19.97 2.59
N LYS A 36 -0.99 -20.44 3.46
CA LYS A 36 -1.83 -21.63 3.27
C LYS A 36 -3.30 -21.23 3.08
N GLY A 37 -3.58 -20.36 2.11
CA GLY A 37 -4.95 -19.98 1.75
C GLY A 37 -5.68 -19.05 2.74
N TYR A 38 -4.95 -18.35 3.61
CA TYR A 38 -5.55 -17.38 4.53
C TYR A 38 -5.95 -16.07 3.82
N GLU A 39 -7.06 -15.46 4.25
CA GLU A 39 -7.49 -14.11 3.87
C GLU A 39 -6.60 -13.04 4.52
N THR A 40 -5.39 -12.94 3.99
CA THR A 40 -4.37 -11.98 4.41
C THR A 40 -4.69 -10.49 4.16
N PRO A 41 -5.49 -10.09 3.17
CA PRO A 41 -5.75 -8.66 2.91
C PRO A 41 -6.89 -8.03 3.73
N LEU A 42 -7.42 -8.70 4.77
CA LEU A 42 -8.61 -8.27 5.52
C LEU A 42 -8.65 -6.77 5.87
N PHE A 43 -7.57 -6.20 6.43
CA PHE A 43 -7.55 -4.77 6.79
C PHE A 43 -7.62 -3.85 5.57
N LEU A 44 -7.03 -4.24 4.44
CA LEU A 44 -7.07 -3.49 3.18
C LEU A 44 -8.45 -3.59 2.52
N GLU A 45 -9.15 -4.70 2.71
CA GLU A 45 -10.52 -4.90 2.21
C GLU A 45 -11.58 -4.17 3.06
N LEU A 46 -11.32 -3.98 4.35
CA LEU A 46 -12.14 -3.19 5.26
C LEU A 46 -12.00 -1.67 5.05
N ASP A 47 -11.07 -1.22 4.23
CA ASP A 47 -10.74 0.20 4.05
C ASP A 47 -11.76 0.94 3.14
N PRO A 48 -12.59 1.84 3.71
CA PRO A 48 -13.59 2.59 2.95
C PRO A 48 -13.00 3.56 1.93
N LEU A 49 -11.83 4.14 2.21
CA LEU A 49 -11.24 5.10 1.29
C LEU A 49 -10.68 4.37 0.07
N ALA A 50 -10.03 3.23 0.26
CA ALA A 50 -9.64 2.35 -0.85
C ALA A 50 -10.85 1.92 -1.71
N ALA A 51 -11.97 1.55 -1.07
CA ALA A 51 -13.19 1.13 -1.77
C ALA A 51 -13.80 2.26 -2.61
N ILE A 52 -14.05 3.43 -2.00
CA ILE A 52 -14.65 4.59 -2.69
C ILE A 52 -13.73 5.10 -3.79
N ALA A 53 -12.43 5.21 -3.53
CA ALA A 53 -11.49 5.71 -4.53
C ALA A 53 -11.34 4.74 -5.71
N SER A 54 -11.32 3.43 -5.47
CA SER A 54 -11.28 2.42 -6.54
C SER A 54 -12.58 2.40 -7.36
N PHE A 55 -13.72 2.64 -6.71
CA PHE A 55 -15.00 2.81 -7.41
C PHE A 55 -14.99 4.04 -8.31
N LEU A 56 -14.53 5.18 -7.80
CA LEU A 56 -14.45 6.44 -8.56
C LEU A 56 -13.51 6.34 -9.76
N THR A 57 -12.40 5.61 -9.66
CA THR A 57 -11.42 5.49 -10.75
C THR A 57 -11.84 4.49 -11.83
N SER A 58 -12.43 3.37 -11.43
CA SER A 58 -12.65 2.22 -12.31
C SER A 58 -14.11 1.93 -12.63
N TRP A 59 -15.05 2.60 -11.97
CA TRP A 59 -16.50 2.32 -12.03
C TRP A 59 -16.88 0.88 -11.66
N THR A 60 -15.95 0.15 -11.03
CA THR A 60 -16.10 -1.24 -10.63
C THR A 60 -15.60 -1.41 -9.21
N VAL A 61 -16.22 -2.31 -8.44
CA VAL A 61 -15.77 -2.63 -7.08
C VAL A 61 -15.37 -4.09 -7.04
N TYR A 62 -14.13 -4.36 -6.61
CA TYR A 62 -13.68 -5.72 -6.37
C TYR A 62 -14.43 -6.32 -5.18
N LYS A 63 -14.81 -7.61 -5.28
CA LYS A 63 -15.68 -8.28 -4.29
C LYS A 63 -15.19 -8.12 -2.84
N GLY A 64 -13.88 -8.21 -2.59
CA GLY A 64 -13.31 -8.06 -1.25
C GLY A 64 -13.58 -6.69 -0.60
N LEU A 65 -13.61 -5.61 -1.38
CA LEU A 65 -13.87 -4.26 -0.87
C LEU A 65 -15.31 -4.05 -0.38
N ALA A 66 -16.22 -5.00 -0.61
CA ALA A 66 -17.56 -4.97 -0.03
C ALA A 66 -17.53 -5.00 1.51
N LEU A 67 -16.47 -5.57 2.11
CA LEU A 67 -16.28 -5.59 3.56
C LEU A 67 -16.18 -4.17 4.16
N SER A 68 -15.70 -3.20 3.40
CA SER A 68 -15.65 -1.79 3.83
C SER A 68 -17.03 -1.21 4.16
N LEU A 69 -18.13 -1.77 3.62
CA LEU A 69 -19.50 -1.36 3.96
C LEU A 69 -19.78 -1.53 5.45
N PHE A 70 -19.19 -2.52 6.12
CA PHE A 70 -19.34 -2.69 7.55
C PHE A 70 -18.82 -1.47 8.33
N ILE A 71 -17.68 -0.92 7.91
CA ILE A 71 -17.10 0.29 8.51
C ILE A 71 -17.91 1.53 8.14
N ILE A 72 -18.38 1.65 6.89
CA ILE A 72 -19.22 2.77 6.45
C ILE A 72 -20.52 2.81 7.25
N ILE A 73 -21.27 1.71 7.25
CA ILE A 73 -22.54 1.58 7.98
C ILE A 73 -22.29 1.83 9.46
N GLY A 74 -21.32 1.15 10.07
CA GLY A 74 -20.99 1.37 11.48
C GLY A 74 -20.63 2.82 11.79
N THR A 75 -19.96 3.52 10.88
CA THR A 75 -19.58 4.94 11.06
C THR A 75 -20.78 5.88 10.98
N LEU A 76 -21.79 5.57 10.17
CA LEU A 76 -23.04 6.32 10.10
C LEU A 76 -23.85 6.20 11.40
N PHE A 77 -23.86 5.01 12.03
CA PHE A 77 -24.62 4.77 13.26
C PHE A 77 -23.88 5.19 14.53
N PHE A 78 -22.65 4.71 14.71
CA PHE A 78 -21.89 4.86 15.94
C PHE A 78 -20.95 6.08 15.92
N GLY A 79 -20.71 6.66 14.74
CA GLY A 79 -19.69 7.68 14.52
C GLY A 79 -18.30 7.09 14.23
N ARG A 80 -17.25 7.91 14.25
CA ARG A 80 -15.88 7.54 13.83
C ARG A 80 -15.14 6.63 14.85
N PHE A 81 -15.62 5.41 15.06
CA PHE A 81 -15.04 4.45 16.02
C PHE A 81 -13.74 3.81 15.49
N PHE A 82 -13.67 3.55 14.17
CA PHE A 82 -12.56 2.82 13.54
C PHE A 82 -11.17 3.36 13.95
N CYS A 83 -10.98 4.68 13.98
CA CYS A 83 -9.69 5.31 14.25
C CYS A 83 -9.10 5.05 15.64
N SER A 84 -9.93 4.73 16.66
CA SER A 84 -9.43 4.51 18.02
C SER A 84 -9.58 3.07 18.53
N TRP A 85 -10.34 2.23 17.81
CA TRP A 85 -10.66 0.86 18.22
C TRP A 85 -10.01 -0.18 17.32
N VAL A 86 -9.87 0.08 16.02
CA VAL A 86 -9.48 -0.93 15.01
C VAL A 86 -8.22 -0.53 14.25
N CYS A 87 -8.11 0.73 13.82
CA CYS A 87 -7.06 1.20 12.91
C CYS A 87 -5.64 1.05 13.52
N PRO A 88 -4.75 0.23 12.94
CA PRO A 88 -3.39 0.03 13.44
C PRO A 88 -2.58 1.34 13.48
N MET A 89 -2.72 2.19 12.45
CA MET A 89 -2.05 3.49 12.42
C MET A 89 -2.48 4.40 13.57
N GLY A 90 -3.76 4.42 13.91
CA GLY A 90 -4.28 5.20 15.04
C GLY A 90 -3.77 4.71 16.40
N ILE A 91 -3.63 3.39 16.55
CA ILE A 91 -3.11 2.76 17.76
C ILE A 91 -1.61 3.07 17.94
N ILE A 92 -0.79 2.93 16.88
CA ILE A 92 0.64 3.30 16.95
C ILE A 92 0.81 4.77 17.33
N ASN A 93 0.04 5.67 16.72
CA ASN A 93 0.09 7.10 17.03
C ASN A 93 -0.35 7.39 18.47
N GLN A 94 -1.33 6.63 19.01
CA GLN A 94 -1.71 6.74 20.41
C GLN A 94 -0.58 6.32 21.35
N ILE A 95 0.06 5.18 21.07
CA ILE A 95 1.18 4.66 21.87
C ILE A 95 2.34 5.65 21.80
N ALA A 96 2.73 6.10 20.61
CA ALA A 96 3.78 7.09 20.40
C ALA A 96 3.50 8.39 21.18
N GLY A 97 2.28 8.91 21.11
CA GLY A 97 1.88 10.09 21.88
C GLY A 97 2.03 9.89 23.39
N SER A 98 1.64 8.72 23.92
CA SER A 98 1.78 8.42 25.35
C SER A 98 3.23 8.24 25.83
N ILE A 99 4.12 7.82 24.93
CA ILE A 99 5.56 7.68 25.23
C ILE A 99 6.25 9.05 25.21
N PHE A 100 5.97 9.86 24.18
CA PHE A 100 6.67 11.13 23.94
C PHE A 100 6.15 12.31 24.76
N ILE A 101 4.90 12.28 25.21
CA ILE A 101 4.27 13.39 25.92
C ILE A 101 4.09 13.01 27.38
N ARG A 102 4.99 13.48 28.24
CA ARG A 102 4.89 13.43 29.71
C ARG A 102 4.83 14.87 30.24
N LEU A 103 3.64 15.46 30.17
CA LEU A 103 3.40 16.85 30.54
C LEU A 103 2.42 16.96 31.71
N ARG A 104 2.40 18.13 32.37
CA ARG A 104 1.39 18.48 33.38
C ARG A 104 0.02 18.65 32.71
N THR A 105 -1.06 18.46 33.48
CA THR A 105 -2.45 18.46 32.98
C THR A 105 -2.87 19.76 32.27
N ALA A 106 -2.35 20.93 32.70
CA ALA A 106 -2.66 22.19 32.02
C ALA A 106 -2.08 22.25 30.59
N ASP A 107 -0.84 21.76 30.44
CA ASP A 107 -0.17 21.71 29.14
C ASP A 107 -0.80 20.67 28.21
N THR A 108 -1.36 19.58 28.76
CA THR A 108 -2.08 18.57 27.96
C THR A 108 -3.40 19.10 27.41
N VAL A 109 -4.10 19.97 28.13
CA VAL A 109 -5.31 20.65 27.62
C VAL A 109 -4.96 21.55 26.44
N ALA A 110 -3.94 22.39 26.56
CA ALA A 110 -3.49 23.26 25.47
C ALA A 110 -3.03 22.46 24.25
N LEU A 111 -2.33 21.35 24.45
CA LEU A 111 -1.87 20.45 23.38
C LEU A 111 -3.03 19.75 22.64
N ASN A 112 -4.11 19.43 23.36
CA ASN A 112 -5.30 18.78 22.81
C ASN A 112 -6.38 19.75 22.32
N SER A 113 -6.12 21.06 22.37
CA SER A 113 -7.00 22.05 21.74
C SER A 113 -7.13 21.83 20.23
N TYR A 114 -8.26 22.28 19.68
CA TYR A 114 -8.49 22.26 18.24
C TYR A 114 -7.50 23.22 17.55
N ARG A 115 -6.91 22.77 16.43
CA ARG A 115 -6.00 23.58 15.61
C ARG A 115 -6.50 23.65 14.18
N THR A 116 -6.28 24.79 13.53
CA THR A 116 -6.61 25.00 12.11
C THR A 116 -5.89 24.02 11.17
N LEU A 117 -4.74 23.47 11.61
CA LEU A 117 -4.02 22.41 10.90
C LEU A 117 -4.88 21.16 10.65
N TYR A 118 -5.87 20.87 11.50
CA TYR A 118 -6.73 19.68 11.35
C TYR A 118 -7.62 19.76 10.11
N ARG A 119 -7.74 20.95 9.48
CA ARG A 119 -8.45 21.11 8.22
C ARG A 119 -7.70 20.49 7.03
N LEU A 120 -6.38 20.31 7.13
CA LEU A 120 -5.53 19.82 6.02
C LEU A 120 -5.94 18.43 5.53
N LYS A 121 -6.29 17.50 6.42
CA LYS A 121 -6.76 16.15 6.02
C LYS A 121 -7.99 16.20 5.08
N TYR A 122 -8.86 17.20 5.21
CA TYR A 122 -10.02 17.37 4.32
C TYR A 122 -9.60 17.91 2.95
N TYR A 123 -8.60 18.78 2.90
CA TYR A 123 -8.01 19.24 1.63
C TYR A 123 -7.23 18.14 0.92
N PHE A 124 -6.48 17.31 1.65
CA PHE A 124 -5.86 16.11 1.08
C PHE A 124 -6.90 15.13 0.55
N LEU A 125 -7.99 14.89 1.29
CA LEU A 125 -9.08 14.05 0.81
C LEU A 125 -9.70 14.61 -0.49
N ALA A 126 -10.03 15.90 -0.53
CA ALA A 126 -10.62 16.53 -1.71
C ALA A 126 -9.69 16.45 -2.93
N LEU A 127 -8.40 16.74 -2.75
CA LEU A 127 -7.39 16.61 -3.80
C LEU A 127 -7.28 15.17 -4.32
N LEU A 128 -7.18 14.18 -3.43
CA LEU A 128 -6.99 12.78 -3.81
C LEU A 128 -8.24 12.18 -4.46
N LEU A 129 -9.44 12.53 -3.97
CA LEU A 129 -10.70 12.08 -4.59
C LEU A 129 -10.93 12.75 -5.93
N ALA A 130 -10.53 14.02 -6.11
CA ALA A 130 -10.55 14.66 -7.42
C ALA A 130 -9.64 13.90 -8.39
N MET A 131 -8.38 13.62 -8.03
CA MET A 131 -7.48 12.80 -8.86
C MET A 131 -8.07 11.42 -9.18
N ALA A 132 -8.72 10.77 -8.20
CA ALA A 132 -9.38 9.49 -8.37
C ALA A 132 -10.54 9.57 -9.38
N ALA A 133 -11.38 10.61 -9.32
CA ALA A 133 -12.50 10.80 -10.24
C ALA A 133 -12.05 10.98 -11.71
N PHE A 134 -10.85 11.51 -11.94
CA PHE A 134 -10.25 11.61 -13.28
C PHE A 134 -9.35 10.40 -13.65
N GLY A 135 -9.40 9.33 -12.85
CA GLY A 135 -8.78 8.04 -13.17
C GLY A 135 -7.33 7.86 -12.72
N SER A 136 -6.86 8.59 -11.70
CA SER A 136 -5.56 8.33 -11.05
C SER A 136 -5.71 8.00 -9.57
N LEU A 137 -5.38 6.76 -9.19
CA LEU A 137 -5.54 6.28 -7.82
C LEU A 137 -4.30 6.60 -6.96
N GLN A 138 -4.24 7.82 -6.39
CA GLN A 138 -3.14 8.22 -5.50
C GLN A 138 -3.46 8.15 -4.00
N THR A 139 -4.70 7.78 -3.64
CA THR A 139 -5.15 7.68 -2.24
C THR A 139 -4.27 6.76 -1.39
N GLY A 140 -3.83 5.64 -1.95
CA GLY A 140 -2.97 4.66 -1.27
C GLY A 140 -1.61 5.18 -0.77
N LEU A 141 -1.18 6.39 -1.19
CA LEU A 141 0.03 7.02 -0.65
C LEU A 141 -0.16 7.56 0.77
N LEU A 142 -1.34 8.13 1.05
CA LEU A 142 -1.66 8.80 2.32
C LEU A 142 -2.75 8.10 3.12
N ASP A 143 -3.39 7.09 2.54
CA ASP A 143 -4.31 6.23 3.28
C ASP A 143 -3.57 5.50 4.41
N PRO A 144 -4.03 5.60 5.68
CA PRO A 144 -3.38 4.97 6.82
C PRO A 144 -3.18 3.45 6.65
N ILE A 145 -4.08 2.71 6.01
CA ILE A 145 -4.00 1.24 5.96
C ILE A 145 -2.99 0.76 4.90
N PRO A 146 -3.04 1.18 3.63
CA PRO A 146 -1.98 0.89 2.67
C PRO A 146 -0.62 1.45 3.09
N PHE A 147 -0.59 2.65 3.68
CA PHE A 147 0.66 3.25 4.15
C PHE A 147 1.35 2.42 5.23
N ILE A 148 0.63 2.03 6.29
CA ILE A 148 1.21 1.22 7.36
C ILE A 148 1.59 -0.18 6.86
N THR A 149 0.74 -0.82 6.04
CA THR A 149 1.04 -2.12 5.45
C THR A 149 2.33 -2.06 4.62
N ARG A 150 2.47 -1.04 3.76
CA ARG A 150 3.66 -0.84 2.93
C ARG A 150 4.91 -0.58 3.78
N SER A 151 4.83 0.30 4.78
CA SER A 151 5.94 0.59 5.69
C SER A 151 6.42 -0.66 6.43
N PHE A 152 5.49 -1.50 6.89
CA PHE A 152 5.86 -2.75 7.54
C PHE A 152 6.46 -3.76 6.56
N ALA A 153 5.85 -3.92 5.38
CA ALA A 153 6.25 -4.85 4.34
C ALA A 153 7.66 -4.57 3.77
N ILE A 154 7.95 -3.29 3.49
CA ILE A 154 9.12 -2.87 2.70
C ILE A 154 10.25 -2.36 3.59
N SER A 155 9.95 -1.85 4.79
CA SER A 155 10.96 -1.21 5.65
C SER A 155 11.12 -1.92 6.99
N VAL A 156 10.05 -2.03 7.80
CA VAL A 156 10.16 -2.50 9.20
C VAL A 156 10.53 -3.98 9.29
N PHE A 157 9.80 -4.86 8.60
CA PHE A 157 10.08 -6.30 8.67
C PHE A 157 11.43 -6.68 8.06
N PRO A 158 11.86 -6.14 6.91
CA PRO A 158 13.22 -6.34 6.41
C PRO A 158 14.30 -5.86 7.41
N ALA A 159 14.11 -4.70 8.04
CA ALA A 159 15.06 -4.19 9.04
C ALA A 159 15.16 -5.09 10.29
N ILE A 160 14.02 -5.59 10.80
CA ILE A 160 14.00 -6.56 11.90
C ILE A 160 14.67 -7.87 11.49
N ASN A 161 14.44 -8.33 10.26
CA ASN A 161 15.07 -9.55 9.79
C ASN A 161 16.57 -9.38 9.64
N HIS A 162 17.05 -8.21 9.23
CA HIS A 162 18.48 -7.92 9.13
C HIS A 162 19.18 -8.02 10.50
N SER A 163 18.50 -7.68 11.60
CA SER A 163 19.08 -7.76 12.95
C SER A 163 18.93 -9.13 13.61
N GLN A 164 17.82 -9.85 13.38
CA GLN A 164 17.49 -11.08 14.11
C GLN A 164 17.48 -12.37 13.27
N GLY A 165 17.42 -12.28 11.94
CA GLY A 165 17.50 -13.41 11.01
C GLY A 165 16.33 -14.42 11.00
N TRP A 166 15.34 -14.29 11.88
CA TRP A 166 14.27 -15.30 12.06
C TRP A 166 13.01 -15.10 11.19
N LEU A 167 12.82 -13.92 10.59
CA LEU A 167 11.57 -13.53 9.91
C LEU A 167 11.50 -14.03 8.45
N TYR A 168 12.61 -13.95 7.72
CA TYR A 168 12.77 -14.41 6.34
C TYR A 168 14.01 -15.30 6.20
N LEU A 169 13.89 -16.35 5.37
CA LEU A 169 14.99 -17.26 5.03
C LEU A 169 16.13 -16.56 4.29
N ARG A 170 15.80 -15.54 3.49
CA ARG A 170 16.75 -14.65 2.82
C ARG A 170 16.37 -13.22 3.13
N GLN A 171 17.36 -12.37 3.37
CA GLN A 171 17.13 -10.95 3.61
C GLN A 171 16.52 -10.32 2.35
N PRO A 172 15.26 -9.82 2.40
CA PRO A 172 14.70 -9.10 1.28
C PRO A 172 15.29 -7.68 1.23
N ILE A 173 15.52 -7.19 0.02
CA ILE A 173 15.98 -5.83 -0.26
C ILE A 173 14.86 -5.14 -1.02
N PHE A 174 14.61 -3.87 -0.69
CA PHE A 174 13.61 -3.08 -1.43
C PHE A 174 14.12 -1.71 -1.81
N ASN A 175 13.91 -1.35 -3.08
CA ASN A 175 14.20 0.00 -3.56
C ASN A 175 13.36 1.04 -2.78
N GLY A 176 13.98 2.13 -2.37
CA GLY A 176 13.31 3.16 -1.57
C GLY A 176 12.90 2.75 -0.15
N GLY A 177 13.17 1.51 0.29
CA GLY A 177 12.76 1.02 1.62
C GLY A 177 13.27 1.90 2.78
N THR A 178 14.49 2.42 2.69
CA THR A 178 15.04 3.37 3.66
C THR A 178 14.27 4.68 3.70
N LEU A 179 13.95 5.27 2.54
CA LEU A 179 13.18 6.51 2.46
C LEU A 179 11.79 6.34 3.08
N LEU A 180 11.10 5.25 2.76
CA LEU A 180 9.80 4.95 3.35
C LEU A 180 9.89 4.74 4.88
N GLY A 181 10.95 4.08 5.34
CA GLY A 181 11.22 3.89 6.77
C GLY A 181 11.42 5.22 7.50
N LEU A 182 12.21 6.13 6.91
CA LEU A 182 12.43 7.47 7.45
C LEU A 182 11.13 8.29 7.50
N ILE A 183 10.31 8.25 6.44
CA ILE A 183 8.99 8.92 6.43
C ILE A 183 8.09 8.34 7.54
N PHE A 184 8.05 7.02 7.70
CA PHE A 184 7.26 6.37 8.74
C PHE A 184 7.72 6.77 10.16
N LEU A 185 9.03 6.77 10.40
CA LEU A 185 9.60 7.20 11.68
C LEU A 185 9.35 8.69 11.94
N ALA A 186 9.44 9.55 10.91
CA ALA A 186 9.13 10.97 11.03
C ALA A 186 7.66 11.20 11.43
N VAL A 187 6.72 10.44 10.86
CA VAL A 187 5.30 10.48 11.24
C VAL A 187 5.10 10.04 12.70
N ILE A 188 5.79 8.99 13.14
CA ILE A 188 5.75 8.56 14.55
C ILE A 188 6.32 9.65 15.45
N PHE A 189 7.49 10.19 15.12
CA PHE A 189 8.18 11.22 15.88
C PHE A 189 7.38 12.53 15.98
N ALA A 190 6.61 12.89 14.93
CA ALA A 190 5.73 14.06 14.95
C ALA A 190 4.69 14.04 16.09
N ASN A 191 4.40 12.86 16.67
CA ASN A 191 3.55 12.74 17.86
C ASN A 191 4.12 13.44 19.10
N ARG A 192 5.42 13.78 19.10
CA ARG A 192 6.05 14.60 20.15
C ARG A 192 5.52 16.03 20.17
N PHE A 193 5.11 16.57 19.02
CA PHE A 193 4.63 17.95 18.87
C PHE A 193 3.11 18.04 18.84
N LEU A 194 2.45 17.06 18.23
CA LEU A 194 1.00 16.99 18.14
C LEU A 194 0.53 15.55 18.35
N PRO A 195 -0.22 15.24 19.43
CA PRO A 195 -0.65 13.88 19.69
C PRO A 195 -1.60 13.41 18.59
N ARG A 196 -1.39 12.17 18.13
CA ARG A 196 -2.08 11.60 16.97
C ARG A 196 -1.98 12.49 15.72
N PHE A 197 -0.78 13.02 15.47
CA PHE A 197 -0.47 13.90 14.34
C PHE A 197 -1.08 13.41 13.02
N TRP A 198 -0.85 12.14 12.66
CA TRP A 198 -1.39 11.56 11.42
C TRP A 198 -2.92 11.64 11.36
N CYS A 199 -3.61 11.15 12.39
CA CYS A 199 -5.08 11.06 12.43
C CYS A 199 -5.79 12.42 12.47
N ARG A 200 -5.13 13.43 13.05
CA ARG A 200 -5.66 14.79 13.21
C ARG A 200 -5.36 15.70 12.01
N ALA A 201 -4.14 15.63 11.46
CA ALA A 201 -3.67 16.59 10.46
C ALA A 201 -3.65 16.06 9.01
N ILE A 202 -3.31 14.79 8.78
CA ILE A 202 -2.96 14.30 7.42
C ILE A 202 -3.96 13.25 6.89
N CYS A 203 -4.48 12.38 7.75
CA CYS A 203 -5.18 11.15 7.37
C CYS A 203 -6.47 11.40 6.55
N PRO A 204 -6.48 11.10 5.22
CA PRO A 204 -7.65 11.30 4.37
C PRO A 204 -8.78 10.32 4.71
N LEU A 205 -8.46 9.08 5.10
CA LEU A 205 -9.48 8.13 5.58
C LEU A 205 -10.18 8.67 6.83
N GLY A 206 -9.42 9.31 7.72
CA GLY A 206 -9.98 9.97 8.89
C GLY A 206 -10.89 11.15 8.57
N ALA A 207 -10.56 11.91 7.52
CA ALA A 207 -11.42 12.97 7.00
C ALA A 207 -12.71 12.39 6.41
N LEU A 208 -12.61 11.33 5.61
CA LEU A 208 -13.77 10.64 5.00
C LEU A 208 -14.72 10.12 6.07
N LEU A 209 -14.21 9.38 7.06
CA LEU A 209 -15.04 8.88 8.17
C LEU A 209 -15.67 10.02 8.98
N GLY A 210 -14.96 11.15 9.15
CA GLY A 210 -15.50 12.34 9.80
C GLY A 210 -16.64 13.01 9.00
N LEU A 211 -16.58 12.99 7.66
CA LEU A 211 -17.66 13.48 6.80
C LEU A 211 -18.89 12.57 6.88
N LEU A 212 -18.68 11.26 6.82
CA LEU A 212 -19.74 10.26 6.97
C LEU A 212 -20.39 10.36 8.36
N SER A 213 -19.61 10.57 9.41
CA SER A 213 -20.10 10.76 10.77
C SER A 213 -20.35 12.24 11.14
N SER A 214 -20.77 13.08 10.18
CA SER A 214 -21.11 14.48 10.49
C SER A 214 -22.40 14.62 11.30
N ARG A 215 -23.33 13.67 11.14
CA ARG A 215 -24.56 13.54 11.93
C ARG A 215 -24.83 12.08 12.29
N PRO A 216 -23.99 11.45 13.13
CA PRO A 216 -24.20 10.06 13.50
C PRO A 216 -25.39 9.95 14.45
N LEU A 217 -26.08 8.80 14.39
CA LEU A 217 -27.25 8.54 15.24
C LEU A 217 -26.87 8.54 16.73
N LEU A 218 -25.81 7.80 17.07
CA LEU A 218 -25.25 7.72 18.41
C LEU A 218 -24.00 8.59 18.49
N ARG A 219 -23.95 9.48 19.46
CA ARG A 219 -22.87 10.45 19.59
C ARG A 219 -22.59 10.81 21.04
N ILE A 220 -21.41 11.39 21.26
CA ILE A 220 -21.07 11.99 22.54
C ILE A 220 -21.84 13.30 22.67
N TRP A 221 -22.44 13.55 23.83
CA TRP A 221 -23.07 14.80 24.18
C TRP A 221 -22.82 15.12 25.65
N ARG A 222 -22.84 16.41 25.98
CA ARG A 222 -22.65 16.91 27.35
C ARG A 222 -24.00 17.37 27.89
N ASP A 223 -24.33 16.95 29.10
CA ASP A 223 -25.41 17.50 29.89
C ASP A 223 -24.93 18.80 30.56
N VAL A 224 -25.56 19.92 30.23
CA VAL A 224 -25.13 21.24 30.72
C VAL A 224 -25.47 21.41 32.20
N ASP A 225 -26.53 20.78 32.67
CA ASP A 225 -27.03 20.95 34.04
C ASP A 225 -26.14 20.23 35.07
N LEU A 226 -25.47 19.16 34.66
CA LEU A 226 -24.54 18.39 35.50
C LEU A 226 -23.09 18.89 35.42
N CYS A 227 -22.77 19.80 34.49
CA CYS A 227 -21.38 20.16 34.22
C CYS A 227 -20.88 21.31 35.11
N THR A 228 -19.83 21.06 35.88
CA THR A 228 -19.17 22.06 36.75
C THR A 228 -18.02 22.83 36.07
N ASP A 229 -17.94 22.79 34.73
CA ASP A 229 -16.89 23.42 33.91
C ASP A 229 -15.43 23.16 34.37
N CYS A 230 -15.18 21.98 34.95
CA CYS A 230 -13.86 21.60 35.49
C CYS A 230 -12.77 21.34 34.43
N LYS A 231 -13.12 21.34 33.12
CA LYS A 231 -12.22 21.15 31.95
C LYS A 231 -11.39 19.87 31.90
N LYS A 232 -11.56 18.92 32.83
CA LYS A 232 -10.81 17.65 32.87
C LYS A 232 -10.97 16.81 31.61
N CYS A 233 -12.15 16.82 30.99
CA CYS A 233 -12.44 16.10 29.76
C CYS A 233 -11.59 16.53 28.54
N LEU A 234 -10.96 17.71 28.59
CA LEU A 234 -10.08 18.23 27.53
C LEU A 234 -8.68 17.62 27.58
N GLY A 235 -8.19 17.27 28.78
CA GLY A 235 -6.81 16.83 29.01
C GLY A 235 -6.44 15.55 28.24
N HIS A 236 -7.39 14.63 28.07
CA HIS A 236 -7.19 13.36 27.36
C HIS A 236 -8.08 13.20 26.12
N CYS A 237 -8.53 14.30 25.53
CA CYS A 237 -9.31 14.27 24.30
C CYS A 237 -8.42 13.91 23.09
N HIS A 238 -8.41 12.64 22.70
CA HIS A 238 -7.58 12.19 21.57
C HIS A 238 -7.98 12.77 20.21
N GLY A 239 -9.22 13.23 20.03
CA GLY A 239 -9.68 13.87 18.79
C GLY A 239 -9.40 15.38 18.75
N GLY A 240 -9.10 16.02 19.89
CA GLY A 240 -9.09 17.48 19.98
C GLY A 240 -10.43 18.12 19.55
N CYS A 241 -11.54 17.43 19.84
CA CYS A 241 -12.88 17.79 19.38
C CYS A 241 -13.64 18.69 20.35
N ASP A 242 -13.03 19.07 21.48
CA ASP A 242 -13.61 19.94 22.52
C ASP A 242 -14.94 19.42 23.10
N PRO A 243 -14.92 18.35 23.92
CA PRO A 243 -16.11 17.83 24.60
C PRO A 243 -16.68 18.77 25.68
N HIS A 244 -15.97 19.84 26.04
CA HIS A 244 -16.39 20.77 27.09
C HIS A 244 -17.31 21.86 26.55
N ALA A 245 -16.86 22.61 25.54
CA ALA A 245 -17.62 23.73 25.00
C ALA A 245 -18.48 23.28 23.81
N ALA A 246 -17.93 23.40 22.60
CA ALA A 246 -18.63 23.08 21.36
C ALA A 246 -18.03 21.83 20.72
N LEU A 247 -18.74 20.71 20.84
CA LEU A 247 -18.26 19.43 20.37
C LEU A 247 -18.23 19.40 18.83
N ARG A 248 -17.04 19.20 18.27
CA ARG A 248 -16.81 18.96 16.84
C ARG A 248 -16.94 17.46 16.56
N VAL A 249 -18.16 17.02 16.24
CA VAL A 249 -18.48 15.59 16.06
C VAL A 249 -17.60 14.92 14.99
N THR A 250 -17.27 15.64 13.92
CA THR A 250 -16.41 15.16 12.81
C THR A 250 -14.96 14.86 13.22
N GLU A 251 -14.49 15.48 14.31
CA GLU A 251 -13.15 15.29 14.87
C GLU A 251 -13.10 14.22 15.96
N CYS A 252 -14.25 13.86 16.55
CA CYS A 252 -14.31 12.88 17.63
C CYS A 252 -13.86 11.50 17.13
N HIS A 253 -12.92 10.87 17.84
CA HIS A 253 -12.45 9.51 17.54
C HIS A 253 -13.13 8.43 18.40
N LEU A 254 -14.17 8.80 19.16
CA LEU A 254 -14.91 7.92 20.08
C LEU A 254 -14.00 7.10 21.00
N CYS A 255 -12.98 7.75 21.56
CA CYS A 255 -12.04 7.09 22.46
C CYS A 255 -12.59 6.87 23.87
N MET A 256 -13.74 7.45 24.19
CA MET A 256 -14.46 7.39 25.47
C MET A 256 -13.72 7.91 26.71
N ASN A 257 -12.49 8.43 26.57
CA ASN A 257 -11.73 8.98 27.69
C ASN A 257 -12.48 10.10 28.43
N CYS A 258 -13.17 10.98 27.71
CA CYS A 258 -13.89 12.11 28.30
C CYS A 258 -15.06 11.69 29.20
N ILE A 259 -15.69 10.55 28.91
CA ILE A 259 -16.80 10.01 29.74
C ILE A 259 -16.24 9.54 31.08
N GLU A 260 -15.09 8.88 31.06
CA GLU A 260 -14.46 8.37 32.28
C GLU A 260 -13.76 9.43 33.11
N ASP A 261 -13.16 10.43 32.47
CA ASP A 261 -12.45 11.50 33.16
C ASP A 261 -13.42 12.53 33.79
N CYS A 262 -14.73 12.42 33.52
CA CYS A 262 -15.75 13.32 34.05
C CYS A 262 -16.16 12.90 35.47
N PRO A 263 -15.89 13.72 36.52
CA PRO A 263 -16.25 13.38 37.90
C PRO A 263 -17.77 13.41 38.13
N GLU A 264 -18.46 14.33 37.46
CA GLU A 264 -19.91 14.55 37.62
C GLU A 264 -20.76 13.64 36.72
N GLY A 265 -20.15 12.82 35.87
CA GLY A 265 -20.87 11.98 34.91
C GLY A 265 -21.64 12.75 33.84
N ALA A 266 -21.34 14.04 33.62
CA ALA A 266 -22.06 14.94 32.71
C ALA A 266 -21.84 14.65 31.20
N ILE A 267 -21.01 13.68 30.82
CA ILE A 267 -20.73 13.35 29.42
C ILE A 267 -21.25 11.95 29.12
N HIS A 268 -22.13 11.85 28.12
CA HIS A 268 -22.79 10.61 27.74
C HIS A 268 -22.51 10.25 26.28
N TYR A 269 -22.71 8.98 25.95
CA TYR A 269 -22.73 8.48 24.58
C TYR A 269 -24.08 7.85 24.29
N GLY A 270 -24.79 8.33 23.27
CA GLY A 270 -26.11 7.84 22.92
C GLY A 270 -26.88 8.81 22.04
N LEU A 271 -28.20 8.72 22.09
CA LEU A 271 -29.09 9.70 21.44
C LEU A 271 -28.98 11.05 22.17
N SER A 272 -28.88 12.13 21.40
CA SER A 272 -28.78 13.50 21.92
C SER A 272 -30.07 13.90 22.62
N LYS A 273 -29.98 14.48 23.82
CA LYS A 273 -31.10 15.14 24.49
C LYS A 273 -31.23 16.63 24.10
N PRO A 274 -32.37 17.29 24.34
CA PRO A 274 -32.54 18.73 24.09
C PRO A 274 -31.53 19.60 24.86
N SER A 275 -31.14 19.21 26.09
CA SER A 275 -30.16 19.91 26.93
C SER A 275 -28.69 19.67 26.53
N SER A 276 -28.43 19.26 25.28
CA SER A 276 -27.07 18.93 24.83
C SER A 276 -26.25 20.14 24.38
N SER A 277 -24.92 20.06 24.58
CA SER A 277 -23.98 21.10 24.14
C SER A 277 -24.08 21.45 22.65
N VAL A 278 -23.79 22.72 22.33
CA VAL A 278 -23.80 23.24 20.96
C VAL A 278 -22.82 22.45 20.10
N GLN A 279 -23.31 21.98 18.96
CA GLN A 279 -22.49 21.23 18.02
C GLN A 279 -21.90 22.18 16.99
N MET A 280 -20.57 22.15 16.87
CA MET A 280 -19.91 22.92 15.84
C MET A 280 -19.98 22.17 14.50
N PRO A 281 -20.41 22.84 13.42
CA PRO A 281 -20.36 22.25 12.09
C PRO A 281 -18.91 22.01 11.66
N LEU A 282 -18.76 21.28 10.56
CA LEU A 282 -17.46 21.03 9.94
C LEU A 282 -16.78 22.37 9.59
N ASP A 283 -15.64 22.61 10.22
CA ASP A 283 -14.87 23.83 10.06
C ASP A 283 -13.94 23.74 8.86
N VAL A 284 -14.49 23.95 7.66
CA VAL A 284 -13.74 23.93 6.39
C VAL A 284 -14.09 25.14 5.53
N SER A 285 -13.05 25.78 4.98
CA SER A 285 -13.26 26.81 3.95
C SER A 285 -13.68 26.16 2.64
N ARG A 286 -14.87 26.50 2.13
CA ARG A 286 -15.38 26.04 0.83
C ARG A 286 -14.44 26.42 -0.32
N ARG A 287 -13.90 27.64 -0.29
CA ARG A 287 -12.93 28.13 -1.28
C ARG A 287 -11.69 27.23 -1.33
N ARG A 288 -11.09 26.93 -0.17
CA ARG A 288 -9.91 26.05 -0.11
C ARG A 288 -10.20 24.61 -0.51
N LEU A 289 -11.41 24.10 -0.25
CA LEU A 289 -11.83 22.78 -0.75
C LEU A 289 -11.86 22.77 -2.27
N ILE A 290 -12.48 23.77 -2.89
CA ILE A 290 -12.51 23.91 -4.35
C ILE A 290 -11.10 24.06 -4.92
N GLU A 291 -10.26 24.92 -4.33
CA GLU A 291 -8.86 25.09 -4.72
C GLU A 291 -8.08 23.76 -4.64
N SER A 292 -8.28 22.96 -3.58
CA SER A 292 -7.63 21.65 -3.43
C SER A 292 -8.12 20.61 -4.44
N ALA A 293 -9.42 20.61 -4.75
CA ALA A 293 -9.98 19.73 -5.77
C ALA A 293 -9.47 20.13 -7.15
N LEU A 294 -9.49 21.43 -7.47
CA LEU A 294 -8.95 21.98 -8.72
C LEU A 294 -7.46 21.69 -8.87
N ALA A 295 -6.67 21.82 -7.81
CA ALA A 295 -5.27 21.42 -7.80
C ALA A 295 -5.12 19.93 -8.17
N GLY A 296 -5.97 19.04 -7.65
CA GLY A 296 -6.01 17.64 -8.06
C GLY A 296 -6.31 17.45 -9.55
N VAL A 297 -7.27 18.22 -10.09
CA VAL A 297 -7.62 18.20 -11.53
C VAL A 297 -6.48 18.70 -12.41
N VAL A 298 -5.76 19.75 -11.98
CA VAL A 298 -4.64 20.35 -12.74
C VAL A 298 -3.36 19.51 -12.63
N LEU A 299 -3.09 18.91 -11.47
CA LEU A 299 -1.91 18.06 -11.27
C LEU A 299 -1.97 16.80 -12.12
N LEU A 300 -3.15 16.27 -12.42
CA LEU A 300 -3.28 15.05 -13.22
C LEU A 300 -2.73 15.19 -14.65
N PRO A 301 -3.15 16.16 -15.49
CA PRO A 301 -2.57 16.34 -16.82
C PRO A 301 -1.08 16.68 -16.75
N MET A 302 -0.60 17.36 -15.70
CA MET A 302 0.84 17.58 -15.48
C MET A 302 1.59 16.27 -15.20
N MET A 303 1.01 15.36 -14.42
CA MET A 303 1.60 14.03 -14.21
C MET A 303 1.60 13.23 -15.52
N ARG A 304 0.53 13.32 -16.31
CA ARG A 304 0.38 12.62 -17.60
C ARG A 304 1.16 13.23 -18.76
N SER A 305 1.55 14.51 -18.66
CA SER A 305 2.40 15.17 -19.66
C SER A 305 3.87 14.75 -19.54
N THR A 306 4.24 14.04 -18.47
CA THR A 306 5.54 13.36 -18.38
C THR A 306 5.51 12.01 -19.10
N ILE A 307 6.68 11.42 -19.37
CA ILE A 307 6.76 10.08 -19.98
C ILE A 307 6.09 9.07 -19.05
N THR A 308 4.90 8.61 -19.43
CA THR A 308 4.15 7.57 -18.71
C THR A 308 4.28 6.26 -19.45
N SER A 309 4.03 5.15 -18.75
CA SER A 309 3.96 3.82 -19.37
C SER A 309 2.95 3.71 -20.52
N LYS A 310 1.99 4.65 -20.60
CA LYS A 310 0.98 4.74 -21.66
C LYS A 310 1.48 5.46 -22.92
N THR A 311 2.22 6.57 -22.77
CA THR A 311 2.71 7.36 -23.91
C THR A 311 3.97 6.78 -24.52
N SER A 312 4.79 6.10 -23.72
CA SER A 312 5.95 5.34 -24.18
C SER A 312 6.01 4.04 -23.38
N PRO A 313 5.78 2.87 -24.00
CA PRO A 313 5.96 1.58 -23.34
C PRO A 313 7.35 1.52 -22.73
N GLN A 314 7.42 1.60 -21.40
CA GLN A 314 8.69 1.60 -20.72
C GLN A 314 9.18 0.16 -20.63
N TYR A 315 10.32 -0.12 -21.27
CA TYR A 315 10.92 -1.46 -21.31
C TYR A 315 11.16 -2.06 -19.93
N ARG A 316 11.30 -1.23 -18.89
CA ARG A 316 11.54 -1.62 -17.49
C ARG A 316 10.26 -1.92 -16.69
N VAL A 317 9.07 -1.58 -17.20
CA VAL A 317 7.80 -1.77 -16.46
C VAL A 317 7.26 -3.17 -16.72
N ILE A 318 7.95 -4.16 -16.15
CA ILE A 318 7.49 -5.54 -16.13
C ILE A 318 6.60 -5.70 -14.91
N ARG A 319 5.29 -5.91 -15.10
CA ARG A 319 4.35 -6.09 -14.00
C ARG A 319 4.29 -7.54 -13.52
N PRO A 320 3.89 -7.81 -12.26
CA PRO A 320 3.68 -9.17 -11.78
C PRO A 320 2.69 -9.95 -12.66
N PRO A 321 2.80 -11.28 -12.74
CA PRO A 321 1.86 -12.10 -13.51
C PRO A 321 0.43 -11.91 -12.99
N GLY A 322 -0.53 -11.75 -13.90
CA GLY A 322 -1.94 -11.53 -13.60
C GLY A 322 -2.33 -10.06 -13.52
N SER A 323 -1.37 -9.14 -13.68
CA SER A 323 -1.66 -7.72 -13.80
C SER A 323 -2.51 -7.45 -15.04
N ILE A 324 -3.56 -6.64 -14.85
CA ILE A 324 -4.44 -6.18 -15.93
C ILE A 324 -3.74 -5.13 -16.82
N SER A 325 -4.49 -4.54 -17.76
CA SER A 325 -3.97 -3.45 -18.60
C SER A 325 -3.29 -2.37 -17.74
N GLU A 326 -2.24 -1.71 -18.24
CA GLU A 326 -1.49 -0.72 -17.44
C GLU A 326 -2.40 0.39 -16.90
N GLU A 327 -3.37 0.84 -17.70
CA GLU A 327 -4.31 1.89 -17.31
C GLU A 327 -5.24 1.44 -16.18
N ASP A 328 -5.85 0.26 -16.31
CA ASP A 328 -6.73 -0.26 -15.26
C ASP A 328 -5.92 -0.64 -14.01
N PHE A 329 -4.69 -1.11 -14.19
CA PHE A 329 -3.78 -1.44 -13.11
C PHE A 329 -3.49 -0.20 -12.24
N LEU A 330 -3.14 0.93 -12.87
CA LEU A 330 -2.89 2.19 -12.16
C LEU A 330 -4.16 2.76 -11.52
N ARG A 331 -5.34 2.49 -12.09
CA ARG A 331 -6.64 2.86 -11.51
C ARG A 331 -7.06 2.02 -10.31
N ARG A 332 -6.48 0.82 -10.11
CA ARG A 332 -6.86 -0.12 -9.03
C ARG A 332 -5.76 -0.34 -7.99
N CYS A 333 -4.49 -0.09 -8.30
CA CYS A 333 -3.39 -0.35 -7.38
C CYS A 333 -3.34 0.67 -6.23
N ILE A 334 -3.68 0.22 -5.01
CA ILE A 334 -3.61 1.02 -3.78
C ILE A 334 -2.20 1.09 -3.17
N LYS A 335 -1.15 0.61 -3.87
CA LYS A 335 0.25 0.74 -3.44
C LYS A 335 0.54 0.16 -2.04
N CYS A 336 -0.14 -0.93 -1.65
CA CYS A 336 -0.04 -1.52 -0.31
C CYS A 336 1.25 -2.34 -0.06
N GLY A 337 1.93 -2.81 -1.11
CA GLY A 337 3.19 -3.56 -0.99
C GLY A 337 3.06 -5.06 -0.67
N GLU A 338 1.85 -5.62 -0.49
CA GLU A 338 1.71 -7.05 -0.15
C GLU A 338 2.23 -8.00 -1.24
N CYS A 339 2.04 -7.66 -2.52
CA CYS A 339 2.60 -8.43 -3.63
C CYS A 339 4.14 -8.45 -3.65
N MET A 340 4.79 -7.40 -3.13
CA MET A 340 6.26 -7.30 -3.05
C MET A 340 6.79 -8.20 -1.93
N LYS A 341 6.13 -8.15 -0.77
CA LYS A 341 6.48 -8.91 0.43
C LYS A 341 6.32 -10.42 0.26
N VAL A 342 5.28 -10.85 -0.46
CA VAL A 342 5.03 -12.28 -0.69
C VAL A 342 5.99 -12.90 -1.72
N CYS A 343 6.71 -12.09 -2.49
CA CYS A 343 7.58 -12.56 -3.55
C CYS A 343 8.77 -13.37 -3.00
N PRO A 344 8.87 -14.69 -3.25
CA PRO A 344 9.93 -15.54 -2.66
C PRO A 344 11.33 -15.17 -3.12
N THR A 345 11.44 -14.69 -4.35
CA THR A 345 12.70 -14.32 -4.99
C THR A 345 13.04 -12.84 -4.79
N ASN A 346 12.17 -12.06 -4.11
CA ASN A 346 12.31 -10.61 -3.94
C ASN A 346 12.40 -9.84 -5.28
N ALA A 347 11.87 -10.43 -6.36
CA ALA A 347 11.87 -9.85 -7.70
C ALA A 347 10.95 -8.63 -7.84
N ILE A 348 9.82 -8.62 -7.12
CA ILE A 348 8.83 -7.54 -7.20
C ILE A 348 9.26 -6.42 -6.26
N GLN A 349 9.48 -5.25 -6.83
CA GLN A 349 10.06 -4.07 -6.22
C GLN A 349 9.13 -2.87 -6.41
N PRO A 350 9.17 -1.88 -5.52
CA PRO A 350 8.45 -0.63 -5.72
C PRO A 350 9.11 0.18 -6.85
N ALA A 351 8.30 0.58 -7.82
CA ALA A 351 8.69 1.58 -8.81
C ALA A 351 8.87 2.93 -8.11
N LEU A 352 9.96 3.60 -8.43
CA LEU A 352 10.16 5.01 -8.12
C LEU A 352 9.59 5.81 -9.28
N LEU A 353 10.31 5.93 -10.38
CA LEU A 353 9.92 6.72 -11.55
C LEU A 353 9.78 5.87 -12.83
N GLU A 354 10.06 4.57 -12.76
CA GLU A 354 10.00 3.65 -13.89
C GLU A 354 8.60 3.56 -14.51
N ALA A 355 7.54 3.79 -13.73
CA ALA A 355 6.16 3.79 -14.23
C ALA A 355 5.56 5.20 -14.33
N GLY A 356 6.41 6.24 -14.34
CA GLY A 356 6.00 7.64 -14.23
C GLY A 356 5.47 8.00 -12.83
N PHE A 357 5.05 9.26 -12.66
CA PHE A 357 4.57 9.77 -11.36
C PHE A 357 3.32 9.05 -10.84
N GLU A 358 2.42 8.64 -11.73
CA GLU A 358 1.23 7.88 -11.33
C GLU A 358 1.57 6.49 -10.76
N GLY A 359 2.69 5.92 -11.22
CA GLY A 359 3.18 4.60 -10.87
C GLY A 359 4.14 4.56 -9.67
N ILE A 360 4.36 5.68 -8.97
CA ILE A 360 5.19 5.70 -7.76
C ILE A 360 4.69 4.67 -6.75
N TRP A 361 5.60 3.88 -6.18
CA TRP A 361 5.33 2.77 -5.24
C TRP A 361 4.49 1.61 -5.79
N THR A 362 4.26 1.54 -7.10
CA THR A 362 3.57 0.39 -7.73
C THR A 362 4.56 -0.77 -7.97
N PRO A 363 4.11 -2.04 -8.00
CA PRO A 363 5.01 -3.19 -8.18
C PRO A 363 5.55 -3.32 -9.61
N VAL A 364 6.87 -3.45 -9.73
CA VAL A 364 7.61 -3.77 -10.96
C VAL A 364 8.62 -4.88 -10.69
N LEU A 365 8.91 -5.69 -11.70
CA LEU A 365 9.90 -6.77 -11.60
C LEU A 365 11.30 -6.20 -11.89
N ILE A 366 12.25 -6.40 -10.97
CA ILE A 366 13.67 -6.06 -11.17
C ILE A 366 14.48 -7.35 -11.18
N ASN A 367 14.81 -7.79 -12.39
CA ASN A 367 15.38 -9.12 -12.61
C ASN A 367 16.77 -9.35 -12.02
N ARG A 368 17.52 -8.26 -11.77
CA ARG A 368 18.82 -8.34 -11.09
C ARG A 368 18.71 -8.62 -9.59
N ILE A 369 17.59 -8.29 -8.96
CA ILE A 369 17.34 -8.60 -7.55
C ILE A 369 16.76 -10.02 -7.42
N GLY A 370 15.77 -10.35 -8.23
CA GLY A 370 15.12 -11.67 -8.24
C GLY A 370 14.49 -11.99 -9.58
N TYR A 371 13.77 -13.10 -9.70
CA TYR A 371 13.04 -13.46 -10.93
C TYR A 371 11.63 -13.97 -10.61
N CYS A 372 10.72 -13.96 -11.59
CA CYS A 372 9.40 -14.56 -11.43
C CYS A 372 9.53 -16.09 -11.40
N GLU A 373 9.34 -16.71 -10.23
CA GLU A 373 9.40 -18.16 -10.07
C GLU A 373 8.33 -18.85 -10.93
N TYR A 374 8.69 -19.90 -11.66
CA TYR A 374 7.85 -20.53 -12.68
C TYR A 374 6.53 -21.04 -12.07
N ASN A 375 6.62 -21.82 -10.99
CA ASN A 375 5.48 -22.44 -10.32
C ASN A 375 4.93 -21.60 -9.13
N CYS A 376 4.87 -20.27 -9.27
CA CYS A 376 4.38 -19.38 -8.21
C CYS A 376 3.27 -18.43 -8.68
N VAL A 377 2.17 -18.31 -7.92
CA VAL A 377 1.05 -17.38 -8.19
C VAL A 377 0.70 -16.48 -6.99
N LEU A 378 1.52 -16.46 -5.94
CA LEU A 378 1.18 -15.85 -4.65
C LEU A 378 0.86 -14.35 -4.73
N CYS A 379 1.55 -13.58 -5.57
CA CYS A 379 1.28 -12.15 -5.75
C CYS A 379 -0.16 -11.85 -6.19
N SER A 380 -0.81 -12.79 -6.90
CA SER A 380 -2.19 -12.67 -7.37
C SER A 380 -3.23 -12.93 -6.29
N HIS A 381 -2.88 -13.68 -5.24
CA HIS A 381 -3.79 -14.02 -4.14
C HIS A 381 -3.83 -12.97 -3.03
N VAL A 382 -2.83 -12.09 -2.96
CA VAL A 382 -2.74 -11.05 -1.91
C VAL A 382 -3.24 -9.67 -2.37
N CYS A 383 -3.72 -9.54 -3.61
CA CYS A 383 -4.16 -8.26 -4.15
C CYS A 383 -5.62 -7.95 -3.72
N PRO A 384 -5.86 -6.92 -2.88
CA PRO A 384 -7.21 -6.63 -2.36
C PRO A 384 -8.14 -5.94 -3.36
N THR A 385 -7.59 -5.37 -4.44
CA THR A 385 -8.36 -4.53 -5.39
C THR A 385 -8.54 -5.17 -6.76
N GLY A 386 -7.97 -6.35 -6.98
CA GLY A 386 -7.96 -7.00 -8.30
C GLY A 386 -7.15 -6.24 -9.35
N ALA A 387 -6.18 -5.40 -8.94
CA ALA A 387 -5.17 -4.86 -9.86
C ALA A 387 -4.31 -5.98 -10.45
N ILE A 388 -4.02 -7.01 -9.64
CA ILE A 388 -3.50 -8.31 -10.07
C ILE A 388 -4.65 -9.29 -9.93
N SER A 389 -5.11 -9.85 -11.05
CA SER A 389 -6.21 -10.81 -11.07
C SER A 389 -5.77 -12.13 -10.46
N PRO A 390 -6.59 -12.80 -9.64
CA PRO A 390 -6.28 -14.13 -9.10
C PRO A 390 -5.93 -15.13 -10.21
N LEU A 391 -4.79 -15.80 -10.07
CA LEU A 391 -4.29 -16.77 -11.05
C LEU A 391 -4.19 -18.17 -10.45
N THR A 392 -4.54 -19.18 -11.24
CA THR A 392 -4.16 -20.57 -10.98
C THR A 392 -2.83 -20.89 -11.65
N LEU A 393 -2.12 -21.91 -11.17
CA LEU A 393 -0.90 -22.37 -11.81
C LEU A 393 -1.15 -22.80 -13.25
N ASP A 394 -2.26 -23.48 -13.53
CA ASP A 394 -2.60 -23.93 -14.87
C ASP A 394 -2.78 -22.76 -15.84
N LYS A 395 -3.48 -21.70 -15.43
CA LYS A 395 -3.61 -20.47 -16.23
C LYS A 395 -2.28 -19.76 -16.46
N LYS A 396 -1.43 -19.70 -15.43
CA LYS A 396 -0.10 -19.08 -15.56
C LYS A 396 0.77 -19.85 -16.56
N LEU A 397 0.74 -21.18 -16.48
CA LEU A 397 1.56 -22.06 -17.30
C LEU A 397 0.95 -22.38 -18.68
N GLY A 398 -0.32 -22.03 -18.91
CA GLY A 398 -1.04 -22.42 -20.13
C GLY A 398 -1.40 -23.91 -20.19
N LYS A 399 -1.59 -24.56 -19.04
CA LYS A 399 -2.01 -25.97 -18.95
C LYS A 399 -3.53 -26.06 -19.07
N GLY A 400 -4.04 -25.97 -20.29
CA GLY A 400 -5.47 -26.13 -20.60
C GLY A 400 -5.73 -26.08 -22.09
N ALA A 401 -6.81 -26.72 -22.56
CA ALA A 401 -7.17 -26.74 -23.97
C ALA A 401 -7.29 -25.30 -24.51
N GLY A 402 -6.44 -24.94 -25.48
CA GLY A 402 -6.40 -23.61 -26.11
C GLY A 402 -5.79 -22.49 -25.27
N GLN A 403 -5.23 -22.75 -24.07
CA GLN A 403 -4.63 -21.71 -23.24
C GLN A 403 -3.13 -21.55 -23.55
N LYS A 404 -2.71 -20.31 -23.80
CA LYS A 404 -1.28 -19.95 -23.92
C LYS A 404 -0.71 -19.58 -22.55
N PRO A 405 0.59 -19.83 -22.31
CA PRO A 405 1.24 -19.40 -21.08
C PRO A 405 1.19 -17.88 -20.96
N LEU A 406 1.03 -17.40 -19.72
CA LEU A 406 1.04 -15.98 -19.43
C LEU A 406 2.45 -15.42 -19.62
N LYS A 407 2.59 -14.42 -20.50
CA LYS A 407 3.85 -13.70 -20.75
C LYS A 407 3.84 -12.37 -20.01
N ILE A 408 4.90 -12.07 -19.29
CA ILE A 408 5.11 -10.77 -18.63
C ILE A 408 6.18 -9.93 -19.32
N GLY A 409 6.83 -10.48 -20.34
CA GLY A 409 7.88 -9.81 -21.12
C GLY A 409 8.65 -10.79 -22.00
N THR A 410 9.72 -10.30 -22.63
CA THR A 410 10.58 -11.07 -23.55
C THR A 410 12.05 -10.80 -23.29
N ALA A 411 12.89 -11.84 -23.37
CA ALA A 411 14.34 -11.76 -23.18
C ALA A 411 15.08 -11.41 -24.49
N PHE A 412 16.11 -10.57 -24.38
CA PHE A 412 16.97 -10.15 -25.49
C PHE A 412 18.44 -10.22 -25.08
N TYR A 413 19.32 -10.51 -26.05
CA TYR A 413 20.77 -10.52 -25.85
C TYR A 413 21.42 -9.25 -26.38
N ASP A 414 22.26 -8.66 -25.54
CA ASP A 414 23.30 -7.72 -25.91
C ASP A 414 24.54 -8.51 -26.35
N ARG A 415 24.73 -8.62 -27.66
CA ARG A 415 25.85 -9.39 -28.25
C ARG A 415 27.21 -8.79 -27.89
N GLY A 416 27.29 -7.49 -27.58
CA GLY A 416 28.53 -6.83 -27.16
C GLY A 416 28.96 -7.18 -25.73
N ARG A 417 28.06 -7.76 -24.93
CA ARG A 417 28.36 -8.19 -23.56
C ARG A 417 28.35 -9.69 -23.37
N CYS A 418 27.52 -10.41 -24.14
CA CYS A 418 27.36 -11.84 -23.98
C CYS A 418 28.70 -12.57 -24.19
N LEU A 419 29.19 -13.29 -23.18
CA LEU A 419 30.53 -13.89 -23.19
C LEU A 419 30.82 -14.75 -24.43
N PRO A 420 29.91 -15.62 -24.91
CA PRO A 420 30.12 -16.39 -26.14
C PRO A 420 30.08 -15.56 -27.44
N TRP A 421 29.45 -14.38 -27.41
CA TRP A 421 29.38 -13.48 -28.56
C TRP A 421 30.53 -12.49 -28.61
N ALA A 422 30.88 -11.87 -27.48
CA ALA A 422 31.84 -10.77 -27.40
C ALA A 422 33.27 -11.22 -27.10
N MET A 423 33.43 -12.27 -26.29
CA MET A 423 34.74 -12.66 -25.73
C MET A 423 35.18 -14.07 -26.14
N ASN A 424 34.38 -14.80 -26.92
CA ASN A 424 34.66 -16.19 -27.30
C ASN A 424 34.86 -17.14 -26.08
N ILE A 425 34.17 -16.83 -24.98
CA ILE A 425 34.18 -17.61 -23.73
C ILE A 425 32.89 -18.45 -23.65
N ASP A 426 33.03 -19.73 -23.31
CA ASP A 426 31.90 -20.65 -23.15
C ASP A 426 31.01 -20.25 -21.96
N CYS A 427 29.70 -20.16 -22.19
CA CYS A 427 28.74 -19.86 -21.14
C CYS A 427 27.37 -20.42 -21.52
N ILE A 428 26.89 -21.40 -20.74
CA ILE A 428 25.59 -22.07 -20.96
C ILE A 428 24.49 -21.68 -19.97
N VAL A 429 24.81 -20.78 -19.03
CA VAL A 429 23.98 -20.51 -17.84
C VAL A 429 22.53 -20.21 -18.17
N CYS A 430 22.28 -19.37 -19.19
CA CYS A 430 20.94 -18.91 -19.54
C CYS A 430 20.01 -20.01 -20.07
N GLU A 431 20.52 -21.00 -20.80
CA GLU A 431 19.75 -22.18 -21.23
C GLU A 431 19.51 -23.10 -20.04
N GLU A 432 20.54 -23.35 -19.22
CA GLU A 432 20.44 -24.24 -18.06
C GLU A 432 19.33 -23.82 -17.10
N VAL A 433 19.23 -22.52 -16.83
CA VAL A 433 18.22 -21.99 -15.90
C VAL A 433 16.86 -21.71 -16.54
N CYS A 434 16.71 -21.88 -17.86
CA CYS A 434 15.45 -21.61 -18.54
C CYS A 434 14.37 -22.64 -18.10
N PRO A 435 13.27 -22.22 -17.47
CA PRO A 435 12.34 -23.14 -16.82
C PRO A 435 11.24 -23.67 -17.77
N THR A 436 11.13 -23.12 -18.98
CA THR A 436 10.09 -23.55 -19.93
C THR A 436 10.43 -24.91 -20.52
N SER A 437 9.41 -25.67 -20.90
CA SER A 437 9.57 -26.94 -21.62
C SER A 437 8.64 -26.94 -22.84
N PRO A 438 9.16 -26.86 -24.08
CA PRO A 438 10.58 -26.71 -24.44
C PRO A 438 11.24 -25.43 -23.92
N LYS A 439 12.59 -25.43 -23.82
CA LYS A 439 13.36 -24.27 -23.35
C LYS A 439 13.25 -23.13 -24.36
N ALA A 440 12.94 -21.93 -23.87
CA ALA A 440 12.86 -20.73 -24.69
C ALA A 440 14.23 -20.20 -25.10
N ILE A 441 15.30 -20.63 -24.41
CA ILE A 441 16.68 -20.28 -24.73
C ILE A 441 17.37 -21.54 -25.22
N TRP A 442 18.10 -21.44 -26.32
CA TRP A 442 18.81 -22.55 -26.95
C TRP A 442 20.12 -22.07 -27.59
N PHE A 443 21.04 -23.00 -27.86
CA PHE A 443 22.34 -22.68 -28.47
C PHE A 443 22.45 -23.14 -29.92
N LYS A 444 23.16 -22.35 -30.72
CA LYS A 444 23.76 -22.79 -31.98
C LYS A 444 25.27 -22.90 -31.81
N THR A 445 25.84 -23.94 -32.40
CA THR A 445 27.28 -24.17 -32.43
C THR A 445 27.90 -23.40 -33.61
N PHE A 446 29.02 -22.73 -33.37
CA PHE A 446 29.79 -22.02 -34.39
C PHE A 446 31.28 -22.29 -34.20
N GLU A 447 32.01 -22.45 -35.30
CA GLU A 447 33.46 -22.39 -35.29
C GLU A 447 33.90 -20.94 -35.39
N VAL A 448 34.77 -20.51 -34.49
CA VAL A 448 35.29 -19.15 -34.43
C VAL A 448 36.81 -19.20 -34.41
N GLU A 449 37.43 -18.46 -35.31
CA GLU A 449 38.87 -18.27 -35.33
C GLU A 449 39.27 -17.23 -34.28
N LEU A 450 40.20 -17.62 -33.42
CA LEU A 450 40.76 -16.77 -32.37
C LEU A 450 41.92 -15.94 -32.92
N ARG A 451 42.31 -14.91 -32.16
CA ARG A 451 43.40 -13.99 -32.56
C ARG A 451 44.76 -14.70 -32.72
N ASP A 452 44.93 -15.84 -32.08
CA ASP A 452 46.12 -16.69 -32.16
C ASP A 452 46.09 -17.66 -33.37
N GLY A 453 45.07 -17.57 -34.23
CA GLY A 453 44.88 -18.45 -35.39
C GLY A 453 44.29 -19.82 -35.04
N THR A 454 43.98 -20.09 -33.77
CA THR A 454 43.33 -21.35 -33.38
C THR A 454 41.83 -21.28 -33.60
N THR A 455 41.23 -22.38 -34.03
CA THR A 455 39.76 -22.49 -34.19
C THR A 455 39.14 -23.06 -32.93
N LYS A 456 38.11 -22.39 -32.40
CA LYS A 456 37.34 -22.85 -31.24
C LYS A 456 35.87 -23.02 -31.59
N VAL A 457 35.32 -24.18 -31.23
CA VAL A 457 33.89 -24.45 -31.32
C VAL A 457 33.18 -23.81 -30.13
N LEU A 458 32.23 -22.90 -30.39
CA LEU A 458 31.52 -22.12 -29.38
C LEU A 458 30.00 -22.26 -29.50
N LYS A 459 29.33 -22.30 -28.37
CA LYS A 459 27.85 -22.28 -28.28
C LYS A 459 27.36 -20.85 -28.08
N ARG A 460 26.65 -20.30 -29.07
CA ARG A 460 26.06 -18.95 -29.01
C ARG A 460 24.56 -19.00 -28.71
N PRO A 461 24.06 -18.27 -27.70
CA PRO A 461 22.67 -18.36 -27.26
C PRO A 461 21.72 -17.56 -28.14
N TYR A 462 20.49 -18.07 -28.27
CA TYR A 462 19.35 -17.43 -28.92
C TYR A 462 18.10 -17.60 -28.06
N VAL A 463 17.14 -16.67 -28.19
CA VAL A 463 15.83 -16.74 -27.54
C VAL A 463 14.77 -17.01 -28.60
N ASP A 464 13.89 -17.97 -28.35
CA ASP A 464 12.60 -18.10 -29.02
C ASP A 464 11.56 -17.23 -28.29
N PRO A 465 11.10 -16.12 -28.90
CA PRO A 465 10.11 -15.24 -28.27
C PRO A 465 8.73 -15.90 -28.09
N ASN A 466 8.42 -16.96 -28.85
CA ASN A 466 7.15 -17.67 -28.75
C ASN A 466 7.07 -18.51 -27.47
N LEU A 467 8.19 -19.06 -27.02
CA LEU A 467 8.30 -19.84 -25.79
C LEU A 467 8.65 -18.97 -24.57
N CYS A 468 9.31 -17.82 -24.77
CA CYS A 468 9.71 -16.94 -23.68
C CYS A 468 8.49 -16.39 -22.92
N ILE A 469 8.50 -16.55 -21.59
CA ILE A 469 7.46 -16.00 -20.69
C ILE A 469 7.89 -14.72 -19.97
N GLY A 470 9.14 -14.27 -20.14
CA GLY A 470 9.66 -13.06 -19.50
C GLY A 470 9.94 -13.18 -18.00
N CYS A 471 10.21 -14.39 -17.49
CA CYS A 471 10.37 -14.60 -16.04
C CYS A 471 11.61 -13.92 -15.43
N GLY A 472 12.62 -13.56 -16.23
CA GLY A 472 13.80 -12.83 -15.74
C GLY A 472 14.92 -13.68 -15.13
N ILE A 473 14.77 -15.00 -15.02
CA ILE A 473 15.78 -15.85 -14.37
C ILE A 473 17.12 -15.83 -15.12
N CYS A 474 17.10 -15.76 -16.45
CA CYS A 474 18.30 -15.67 -17.26
C CYS A 474 19.08 -14.37 -17.01
N GLU A 475 18.38 -13.25 -16.79
CA GLU A 475 18.98 -11.95 -16.45
C GLU A 475 19.54 -11.95 -15.01
N ASN A 476 18.82 -12.59 -14.08
CA ASN A 476 19.26 -12.74 -12.69
C ASN A 476 20.55 -13.56 -12.58
N LYS A 477 20.62 -14.67 -13.31
CA LYS A 477 21.74 -15.62 -13.26
C LYS A 477 22.88 -15.31 -14.23
N CYS A 478 22.74 -14.26 -15.04
CA CYS A 478 23.82 -13.83 -15.93
C CYS A 478 25.10 -13.53 -15.10
N PRO A 479 26.25 -14.15 -15.43
CA PRO A 479 27.48 -14.04 -14.65
C PRO A 479 28.11 -12.64 -14.72
N ILE A 480 27.68 -11.82 -15.67
CA ILE A 480 28.11 -10.44 -15.82
C ILE A 480 27.50 -9.60 -14.69
N ARG A 481 28.35 -8.98 -13.88
CA ARG A 481 27.93 -8.31 -12.63
C ARG A 481 27.26 -6.96 -12.86
N ASP A 482 27.74 -6.17 -13.82
CA ASP A 482 27.22 -4.84 -14.13
C ASP A 482 25.84 -4.93 -14.81
N GLN A 483 25.76 -4.74 -16.13
CA GLN A 483 24.55 -4.86 -16.91
C GLN A 483 24.57 -6.23 -17.58
N ALA A 484 23.59 -7.07 -17.22
CA ALA A 484 23.50 -8.41 -17.76
C ALA A 484 23.47 -8.43 -19.29
N ALA A 485 24.13 -9.42 -19.89
CA ALA A 485 24.11 -9.61 -21.33
C ALA A 485 22.73 -10.04 -21.85
N VAL A 486 21.96 -10.78 -21.05
CA VAL A 486 20.56 -11.09 -21.36
C VAL A 486 19.66 -10.25 -20.47
N ARG A 487 18.70 -9.56 -21.07
CA ARG A 487 17.79 -8.63 -20.39
C ARG A 487 16.37 -8.89 -20.82
N VAL A 488 15.45 -8.88 -19.86
CA VAL A 488 14.02 -8.96 -20.17
C VAL A 488 13.45 -7.57 -20.24
N THR A 489 12.55 -7.37 -21.20
CA THR A 489 11.77 -6.13 -21.34
C THR A 489 10.28 -6.47 -21.37
N SER A 490 9.43 -5.48 -21.11
CA SER A 490 7.97 -5.64 -21.08
C SER A 490 7.32 -5.98 -22.44
N VAL A 491 8.06 -5.94 -23.55
CA VAL A 491 7.51 -6.24 -24.88
C VAL A 491 7.04 -7.70 -24.97
N GLY A 492 5.91 -7.92 -25.64
CA GLY A 492 5.31 -9.25 -25.79
C GLY A 492 4.52 -9.72 -24.57
N GLU A 493 4.27 -8.84 -23.60
CA GLU A 493 3.45 -9.17 -22.42
C GLU A 493 1.97 -9.40 -22.80
N THR A 494 1.32 -10.35 -22.12
CA THR A 494 -0.07 -10.72 -22.40
C THR A 494 -1.07 -9.61 -22.05
N ARG A 495 -0.73 -8.73 -21.11
CA ARG A 495 -1.64 -7.68 -20.61
C ARG A 495 -1.77 -6.47 -21.54
N SER A 496 -0.88 -6.31 -22.52
CA SER A 496 -0.83 -5.13 -23.38
C SER A 496 -0.98 -5.55 -24.83
N SER A 497 -1.98 -5.00 -25.52
CA SER A 497 -2.15 -5.19 -26.96
C SER A 497 -1.20 -4.33 -27.80
N THR A 498 -0.67 -3.25 -27.21
CA THR A 498 0.16 -2.26 -27.91
C THR A 498 1.66 -2.52 -27.75
N ASN A 499 2.08 -3.09 -26.63
CA ASN A 499 3.50 -3.38 -26.36
C ASN A 499 3.91 -4.74 -26.94
N GLN A 500 3.82 -4.87 -28.26
CA GLN A 500 4.08 -6.11 -28.99
C GLN A 500 5.23 -5.94 -30.00
N MET A 501 5.84 -7.05 -30.42
CA MET A 501 6.78 -7.05 -31.54
C MET A 501 6.03 -6.76 -32.84
N ILE A 502 6.42 -5.70 -33.57
CA ILE A 502 5.71 -5.22 -34.77
C ILE A 502 5.79 -6.24 -35.90
N LEU A 503 6.98 -6.83 -36.10
CA LEU A 503 7.19 -7.90 -37.06
C LEU A 503 7.09 -9.24 -36.34
N LYS A 504 6.16 -10.08 -36.78
CA LYS A 504 6.05 -11.46 -36.32
C LYS A 504 6.95 -12.32 -37.19
N SER A 505 7.82 -13.10 -36.54
CA SER A 505 8.67 -14.11 -37.18
C SER A 505 7.86 -15.23 -37.80
#